data_AF-A0A1M6S758-F1
#
_entry.id   AF-A0A1M6S758-F1
#
_cell.length_a   1.000
_cell.length_b   1.000
_cell.length_c   1.000
_cell.angle_alpha   90.00
_cell.angle_beta   90.00
_cell.angle_gamma   90.00
#
_symmetry.space_group_name_H-M   'P 1'
#
loop_
_entity.id
_entity.type
_entity.pdbx_description
1 polymer ?
#
loop_
_entity_poly.entity_id
_entity_poly.type
_entity_poly.pdbx_seq_one_letter_code
_entity_poly.pdbx_strand_id
1 'polypeptide(L)'
;MICKKCGREYEDDMPQCLWCDAPNESLSSQDECETSSADSEAQEEAYKESLKELVDPELERAFDDNVRRGKSAISWTKFQMVLNVIFFFVEVKTFGAIAAFYGSYKVNAPIPREVNLAVWTLIVFFMASAIPFCVFIGKNLLWIYHAHKEQNKFSETQFSPWGATICYYLPIANYFIFKTLIDNQYDTMKSMGIKAQAVPNKLLTWFLLFNIATPIFNYICLRNFNTPVLFISTVLWFILTILYIKLIRVATANEQAVHDQLENNRINKKVEEIIAQRDVNQQNTEQT
;
A
#
# COMPACT_ATOMS: atom_id res chain seq x y z
N MET A 1 -44.27 45.50 7.02
CA MET A 1 -45.40 44.67 6.50
C MET A 1 -46.42 44.36 7.58
N ILE A 2 -47.70 44.25 7.25
CA ILE A 2 -48.75 43.82 8.20
C ILE A 2 -49.07 42.34 7.96
N CYS A 3 -48.96 41.50 8.97
CA CYS A 3 -49.26 40.08 8.87
C CYS A 3 -50.76 39.88 8.62
N LYS A 4 -51.12 39.23 7.50
CA LYS A 4 -52.53 38.96 7.15
C LYS A 4 -53.25 38.04 8.14
N LYS A 5 -52.51 37.22 8.90
CA LYS A 5 -53.09 36.26 9.85
C LYS A 5 -53.41 36.88 11.21
N CYS A 6 -52.53 37.75 11.73
CA CYS A 6 -52.67 38.31 13.08
C CYS A 6 -52.84 39.83 13.13
N GLY A 7 -52.72 40.52 11.98
CA GLY A 7 -52.91 41.97 11.85
C GLY A 7 -51.80 42.83 12.45
N ARG A 8 -50.67 42.24 12.87
CA ARG A 8 -49.55 42.96 13.48
C ARG A 8 -48.49 43.34 12.45
N GLU A 9 -47.85 44.48 12.68
CA GLU A 9 -46.79 45.03 11.84
C GLU A 9 -45.43 44.42 12.20
N TYR A 10 -44.66 43.99 11.19
CA TYR A 10 -43.31 43.42 11.31
C TYR A 10 -42.40 43.92 10.18
N GLU A 11 -41.08 43.82 10.38
CA GLU A 11 -40.06 44.23 9.41
C GLU A 11 -40.13 43.40 8.11
N ASP A 12 -39.91 44.04 6.97
CA ASP A 12 -40.10 43.44 5.63
C ASP A 12 -39.17 42.24 5.39
N ASP A 13 -38.00 42.28 6.01
CA ASP A 13 -36.88 41.37 5.80
C ASP A 13 -37.06 40.04 6.57
N MET A 14 -38.10 39.92 7.41
CA MET A 14 -38.31 38.73 8.22
C MET A 14 -39.05 37.62 7.45
N PRO A 15 -38.55 36.36 7.46
CA PRO A 15 -39.13 35.26 6.70
C PRO A 15 -40.49 34.79 7.25
N GLN A 16 -40.79 35.08 8.52
CA GLN A 16 -42.05 34.73 9.15
C GLN A 16 -42.44 35.75 10.24
N CYS A 17 -43.75 35.86 10.50
CA CYS A 17 -44.29 36.72 11.54
C CYS A 17 -43.91 36.22 12.93
N LEU A 18 -43.20 37.05 13.71
CA LEU A 18 -42.73 36.74 15.07
C LEU A 18 -43.81 36.34 16.09
N TRP A 19 -45.08 36.67 15.83
CA TRP A 19 -46.17 36.42 16.79
C TRP A 19 -47.03 35.21 16.47
N CYS A 20 -47.04 34.73 15.23
CA CYS A 20 -47.94 33.65 14.83
C CYS A 20 -47.31 32.67 13.84
N ASP A 21 -46.01 32.82 13.57
CA ASP A 21 -45.19 32.02 12.67
C ASP A 21 -45.77 31.87 11.25
N ALA A 22 -46.58 32.84 10.82
CA ALA A 22 -47.09 32.87 9.45
C ALA A 22 -45.96 33.27 8.50
N PRO A 23 -45.71 32.50 7.41
CA PRO A 23 -44.66 32.80 6.45
C PRO A 23 -44.94 34.12 5.72
N ASN A 24 -43.88 34.83 5.36
CA ASN A 24 -43.97 36.08 4.63
C ASN A 24 -44.15 35.83 3.13
N GLU A 25 -45.36 36.04 2.62
CA GLU A 25 -45.73 35.76 1.22
C GLU A 25 -44.96 36.60 0.20
N SER A 26 -44.42 37.78 0.59
CA SER A 26 -43.64 38.63 -0.33
C SER A 26 -42.25 38.06 -0.63
N LEU A 27 -41.65 37.33 0.31
CA LEU A 27 -40.34 36.69 0.13
C LEU A 27 -40.44 35.42 -0.74
N SER A 28 -41.56 34.69 -0.67
CA SER A 28 -41.77 33.49 -1.50
C SER A 28 -41.91 33.78 -3.00
N SER A 29 -42.16 35.03 -3.40
CA SER A 29 -42.28 35.43 -4.81
C SER A 29 -40.98 35.95 -5.44
N GLN A 30 -39.85 35.99 -4.72
CA GLN A 30 -38.56 36.48 -5.23
C GLN A 30 -37.52 35.38 -5.51
N ASP A 31 -37.82 34.11 -5.23
CA ASP A 31 -36.89 32.98 -5.45
C ASP A 31 -37.03 32.28 -6.81
N GLU A 32 -37.87 32.78 -7.72
CA GLU A 32 -37.88 32.33 -9.13
C GLU A 32 -36.94 33.18 -9.97
N CYS A 33 -35.65 33.20 -9.62
CA CYS A 33 -34.60 33.51 -10.58
C CYS A 33 -33.97 32.18 -11.02
N GLU A 34 -34.47 31.65 -12.13
CA GLU A 34 -33.91 30.51 -12.86
C GLU A 34 -32.46 30.82 -13.25
N THR A 35 -31.52 30.57 -12.35
CA THR A 35 -30.12 30.43 -12.71
C THR A 35 -29.92 28.97 -13.14
N SER A 36 -30.07 28.75 -14.45
CA SER A 36 -29.49 27.67 -15.25
C SER A 36 -28.64 26.65 -14.47
N SER A 37 -29.22 25.51 -14.11
CA SER A 37 -28.47 24.37 -13.53
C SER A 37 -27.49 23.74 -14.52
N ALA A 38 -27.62 24.05 -15.81
CA ALA A 38 -26.74 23.53 -16.86
C ALA A 38 -25.38 24.23 -16.89
N ASP A 39 -25.31 25.52 -16.56
CA ASP A 39 -24.04 26.27 -16.52
C ASP A 39 -23.19 25.91 -15.29
N SER A 40 -23.81 25.52 -14.17
CA SER A 40 -23.07 25.08 -12.98
C SER A 40 -22.43 23.70 -13.17
N GLU A 41 -23.11 22.78 -13.85
CA GLU A 41 -22.55 21.45 -14.15
C GLU A 41 -21.38 21.55 -15.14
N ALA A 42 -21.51 22.39 -16.18
CA ALA A 42 -20.43 22.62 -17.14
C ALA A 42 -19.22 23.32 -16.49
N GLN A 43 -19.44 24.28 -15.58
CA GLN A 43 -18.36 24.88 -14.79
C GLN A 43 -17.73 23.89 -13.82
N GLU A 44 -18.50 23.01 -13.19
CA GLU A 44 -17.99 21.98 -12.28
C GLU A 44 -17.18 20.91 -13.03
N GLU A 45 -17.60 20.50 -14.23
CA GLU A 45 -16.84 19.60 -15.09
C GLU A 45 -15.55 20.25 -15.61
N ALA A 46 -15.61 21.50 -16.09
CA ALA A 46 -14.41 22.24 -16.49
C ALA A 46 -13.45 22.47 -15.32
N TYR A 47 -13.99 22.66 -14.10
CA TYR A 47 -13.20 22.72 -12.88
C TYR A 47 -12.56 21.37 -12.55
N LYS A 48 -13.29 20.26 -12.61
CA LYS A 48 -12.74 18.89 -12.42
C LYS A 48 -11.70 18.54 -13.47
N GLU A 49 -11.89 18.96 -14.71
CA GLU A 49 -10.97 18.68 -15.82
C GLU A 49 -9.68 19.51 -15.69
N SER A 50 -9.79 20.79 -15.34
CA SER A 50 -8.61 21.61 -15.01
C SER A 50 -7.87 21.12 -13.77
N LEU A 51 -8.58 20.54 -12.78
CA LEU A 51 -7.96 19.88 -11.62
C LEU A 51 -7.12 18.66 -12.04
N LYS A 52 -7.66 17.82 -12.95
CA LYS A 52 -6.99 16.63 -13.48
C LYS A 52 -5.76 16.96 -14.32
N GLU A 53 -5.74 18.11 -15.00
CA GLU A 53 -4.60 18.54 -15.83
C GLU A 53 -3.41 19.02 -14.97
N LEU A 54 -3.62 19.28 -13.68
CA LEU A 54 -2.68 19.94 -12.79
C LEU A 54 -1.96 19.03 -11.80
N VAL A 55 -2.54 17.87 -11.54
CA VAL A 55 -1.78 16.78 -10.96
C VAL A 55 -0.80 16.35 -12.04
N ASP A 56 0.52 16.43 -11.78
CA ASP A 56 1.49 15.78 -12.66
C ASP A 56 1.04 14.33 -12.83
N PRO A 57 0.45 13.99 -13.99
CA PRO A 57 -0.28 12.75 -14.13
C PRO A 57 0.70 11.58 -14.16
N GLU A 58 1.99 11.84 -14.39
CA GLU A 58 3.06 10.86 -14.26
C GLU A 58 3.35 10.55 -12.79
N LEU A 59 3.36 11.56 -11.93
CA LEU A 59 3.60 11.39 -10.50
C LEU A 59 2.46 10.65 -9.78
N GLU A 60 1.21 11.03 -10.04
CA GLU A 60 0.02 10.35 -9.50
C GLU A 60 -0.03 8.88 -9.95
N ARG A 61 0.16 8.65 -11.26
CA ARG A 61 0.27 7.29 -11.80
C ARG A 61 1.40 6.51 -11.15
N ALA A 62 2.52 7.14 -10.79
CA ALA A 62 3.64 6.45 -10.15
C ALA A 62 3.31 5.99 -8.72
N PHE A 63 2.66 6.85 -7.91
CA PHE A 63 2.25 6.49 -6.55
C PHE A 63 1.16 5.42 -6.52
N ASP A 64 0.09 5.62 -7.30
CA ASP A 64 -1.01 4.64 -7.41
C ASP A 64 -0.49 3.28 -7.88
N ASP A 65 0.40 3.30 -8.86
CA ASP A 65 1.04 2.09 -9.36
C ASP A 65 1.90 1.43 -8.27
N ASN A 66 2.63 2.19 -7.46
CA ASN A 66 3.42 1.60 -6.38
C ASN A 66 2.56 1.05 -5.22
N VAL A 67 1.49 1.73 -4.84
CA VAL A 67 0.51 1.22 -3.87
C VAL A 67 -0.11 -0.08 -4.38
N ARG A 68 -0.48 -0.13 -5.67
CA ARG A 68 -0.97 -1.33 -6.34
C ARG A 68 0.08 -2.45 -6.35
N ARG A 69 1.36 -2.13 -6.58
CA ARG A 69 2.48 -3.08 -6.51
C ARG A 69 2.64 -3.62 -5.09
N GLY A 70 2.52 -2.80 -4.05
CA GLY A 70 2.56 -3.23 -2.65
C GLY A 70 1.43 -4.21 -2.31
N LYS A 71 0.19 -3.88 -2.69
CA LYS A 71 -0.97 -4.78 -2.55
C LYS A 71 -0.76 -6.11 -3.31
N SER A 72 -0.23 -6.04 -4.53
CA SER A 72 0.11 -7.21 -5.33
C SER A 72 1.21 -8.06 -4.68
N ALA A 73 2.27 -7.45 -4.15
CA ALA A 73 3.37 -8.13 -3.47
C ALA A 73 2.85 -8.86 -2.22
N ILE A 74 1.97 -8.23 -1.43
CA ILE A 74 1.31 -8.87 -0.28
C ILE A 74 0.48 -10.08 -0.74
N SER A 75 -0.30 -9.95 -1.81
CA SER A 75 -1.14 -11.04 -2.34
C SER A 75 -0.30 -12.25 -2.75
N TRP A 76 0.76 -12.03 -3.53
CA TRP A 76 1.68 -13.09 -3.95
C TRP A 76 2.47 -13.68 -2.78
N THR A 77 2.79 -12.88 -1.77
CA THR A 77 3.43 -13.38 -0.53
C THR A 77 2.52 -14.34 0.23
N LYS A 78 1.21 -14.04 0.32
CA LYS A 78 0.23 -14.97 0.90
C LYS A 78 0.08 -16.24 0.07
N PHE A 79 0.07 -16.13 -1.26
CA PHE A 79 0.02 -17.28 -2.15
C PHE A 79 1.24 -18.19 -1.95
N GLN A 80 2.45 -17.61 -1.94
CA GLN A 80 3.68 -18.34 -1.68
C GLN A 80 3.69 -19.02 -0.31
N MET A 81 3.07 -18.38 0.69
CA MET A 81 2.91 -18.97 2.03
C MET A 81 2.11 -20.28 2.01
N VAL A 82 1.00 -20.31 1.25
CA VAL A 82 0.22 -21.55 1.06
C VAL A 82 1.03 -22.59 0.30
N LEU A 83 1.73 -22.18 -0.77
CA LEU A 83 2.56 -23.08 -1.57
C LEU A 83 3.68 -23.73 -0.73
N ASN A 84 4.28 -22.97 0.18
CA ASN A 84 5.32 -23.47 1.09
C ASN A 84 4.78 -24.43 2.15
N VAL A 85 3.53 -24.28 2.60
CA VAL A 85 2.88 -25.27 3.47
C VAL A 85 2.70 -26.59 2.71
N ILE A 86 2.26 -26.55 1.45
CA ILE A 86 2.16 -27.75 0.60
C ILE A 86 3.55 -28.37 0.40
N PHE A 87 4.56 -27.52 0.12
CA PHE A 87 5.93 -27.97 -0.07
C PHE A 87 6.48 -28.71 1.16
N PHE A 88 6.23 -28.21 2.37
CA PHE A 88 6.63 -28.88 3.61
C PHE A 88 6.12 -30.33 3.68
N PHE A 89 4.85 -30.59 3.31
CA PHE A 89 4.31 -31.95 3.30
C PHE A 89 4.96 -32.83 2.23
N VAL A 90 5.24 -32.25 1.05
CA VAL A 90 5.96 -32.95 -0.02
C VAL A 90 7.37 -33.30 0.45
N GLU A 91 8.12 -32.35 1.02
CA GLU A 91 9.47 -32.54 1.54
C GLU A 91 9.53 -33.63 2.61
N VAL A 92 8.65 -33.60 3.62
CA VAL A 92 8.62 -34.61 4.68
C VAL A 92 8.45 -36.02 4.10
N LYS A 93 7.59 -36.18 3.09
CA LYS A 93 7.31 -37.48 2.47
C LYS A 93 8.43 -37.94 1.54
N THR A 94 8.95 -37.06 0.68
CA THR A 94 9.94 -37.42 -0.33
C THR A 94 11.33 -37.58 0.28
N PHE A 95 11.77 -36.66 1.15
CA PHE A 95 13.07 -36.76 1.79
C PHE A 95 13.16 -37.88 2.81
N GLY A 96 12.06 -38.26 3.47
CA GLY A 96 12.03 -39.45 4.32
C GLY A 96 12.42 -40.72 3.54
N ALA A 97 11.83 -40.91 2.35
CA ALA A 97 12.14 -42.04 1.48
C ALA A 97 13.60 -41.99 0.96
N ILE A 98 14.06 -40.80 0.56
CA ILE A 98 15.43 -40.60 0.05
C ILE A 98 16.47 -40.84 1.16
N ALA A 99 16.26 -40.29 2.36
CA ALA A 99 17.18 -40.44 3.48
C ALA A 99 17.29 -41.90 3.95
N ALA A 100 16.17 -42.64 4.00
CA ALA A 100 16.17 -44.06 4.32
C ALA A 100 16.98 -44.89 3.30
N PHE A 101 16.87 -44.55 2.01
CA PHE A 101 17.67 -45.17 0.96
C PHE A 101 19.16 -44.89 1.12
N TYR A 102 19.56 -43.63 1.29
CA TYR A 102 20.98 -43.28 1.47
C TYR A 102 21.59 -43.87 2.75
N GLY A 103 20.82 -43.96 3.83
CA GLY A 103 21.28 -44.58 5.09
C GLY A 103 21.50 -46.10 5.00
N SER A 104 20.89 -46.76 4.02
CA SER A 104 20.97 -48.21 3.81
C SER A 104 21.68 -48.61 2.50
N TYR A 105 22.22 -47.61 1.78
CA TYR A 105 22.74 -47.80 0.43
C TYR A 105 23.93 -48.76 0.39
N LYS A 106 23.83 -49.76 -0.47
CA LYS A 106 24.93 -50.64 -0.86
C LYS A 106 25.28 -50.38 -2.30
N VAL A 107 26.58 -50.31 -2.61
CA VAL A 107 27.08 -50.16 -3.98
C VAL A 107 26.47 -51.25 -4.87
N ASN A 108 25.93 -50.86 -6.04
CA ASN A 108 25.24 -51.72 -7.02
C ASN A 108 23.84 -52.24 -6.61
N ALA A 109 23.23 -51.74 -5.52
CA ALA A 109 21.85 -52.06 -5.22
C ALA A 109 20.89 -51.38 -6.22
N PRO A 110 19.83 -52.05 -6.70
CA PRO A 110 18.82 -51.43 -7.54
C PRO A 110 18.07 -50.34 -6.76
N ILE A 111 17.75 -49.22 -7.43
CA ILE A 111 17.01 -48.11 -6.82
C ILE A 111 15.55 -48.55 -6.61
N PRO A 112 15.02 -48.51 -5.37
CA PRO A 112 13.62 -48.85 -5.11
C PRO A 112 12.65 -47.93 -5.86
N ARG A 113 11.50 -48.48 -6.26
CA ARG A 113 10.43 -47.72 -6.93
C ARG A 113 9.99 -46.49 -6.11
N GLU A 114 9.96 -46.60 -4.79
CA GLU A 114 9.58 -45.51 -3.88
C GLU A 114 10.53 -44.31 -3.95
N VAL A 115 11.83 -44.56 -4.07
CA VAL A 115 12.86 -43.51 -4.20
C VAL A 115 12.71 -42.81 -5.55
N ASN A 116 12.54 -43.58 -6.63
CA ASN A 116 12.28 -43.01 -7.95
C ASN A 116 11.01 -42.15 -7.96
N LEU A 117 9.92 -42.62 -7.33
CA LEU A 117 8.68 -41.86 -7.22
C LEU A 117 8.88 -40.58 -6.40
N ALA A 118 9.63 -40.64 -5.30
CA ALA A 118 9.94 -39.47 -4.47
C ALA A 118 10.74 -38.41 -5.24
N VAL A 119 11.76 -38.82 -6.00
CA VAL A 119 12.56 -37.92 -6.85
C VAL A 119 11.70 -37.29 -7.94
N TRP A 120 10.90 -38.08 -8.66
CA TRP A 120 9.98 -37.54 -9.67
C TRP A 120 8.94 -36.58 -9.09
N THR A 121 8.41 -36.89 -7.90
CA THR A 121 7.48 -36.01 -7.19
C THR A 121 8.14 -34.66 -6.86
N LEU A 122 9.39 -34.67 -6.38
CA LEU A 122 10.15 -33.44 -6.13
C LEU A 122 10.35 -32.64 -7.42
N ILE A 123 10.77 -33.29 -8.51
CA ILE A 123 11.01 -32.61 -9.80
C ILE A 123 9.72 -31.95 -10.30
N VAL A 124 8.60 -32.69 -10.34
CA VAL A 124 7.31 -32.16 -10.78
C VAL A 124 6.87 -31.01 -9.89
N PHE A 125 7.04 -31.12 -8.57
CA PHE A 125 6.71 -30.05 -7.64
C PHE A 125 7.57 -28.79 -7.87
N PHE A 126 8.88 -28.94 -8.02
CA PHE A 126 9.77 -27.81 -8.32
C PHE A 126 9.39 -27.13 -9.63
N MET A 127 9.11 -27.90 -10.68
CA MET A 127 8.65 -27.36 -11.96
C MET A 127 7.32 -26.59 -11.83
N ALA A 128 6.35 -27.15 -11.10
CA ALA A 128 5.06 -26.51 -10.86
C ALA A 128 5.16 -25.25 -9.99
N SER A 129 6.07 -25.24 -9.02
CA SER A 129 6.28 -24.12 -8.09
C SER A 129 7.19 -23.01 -8.64
N ALA A 130 7.99 -23.29 -9.68
CA ALA A 130 8.96 -22.35 -10.23
C ALA A 130 8.30 -21.06 -10.75
N ILE A 131 7.20 -21.16 -11.52
CA ILE A 131 6.52 -19.99 -12.07
C ILE A 131 5.97 -19.10 -10.95
N PRO A 132 5.15 -19.61 -9.99
CA PRO A 132 4.69 -18.80 -8.88
C PRO A 132 5.82 -18.19 -8.04
N PHE A 133 6.90 -18.93 -7.82
CA PHE A 133 8.05 -18.45 -7.07
C PHE A 133 8.75 -17.28 -7.78
N CYS A 134 8.95 -17.38 -9.10
CA CYS A 134 9.49 -16.28 -9.91
C CYS A 134 8.57 -15.05 -9.88
N VAL A 135 7.25 -15.23 -9.96
CA VAL A 135 6.30 -14.12 -9.85
C VAL A 135 6.34 -13.48 -8.47
N PHE A 136 6.37 -14.29 -7.40
CA PHE A 136 6.54 -13.82 -6.04
C PHE A 136 7.81 -12.97 -5.88
N ILE A 137 8.96 -13.47 -6.37
CA ILE A 137 10.22 -12.74 -6.33
C ILE A 137 10.12 -11.43 -7.12
N GLY A 138 9.67 -11.50 -8.37
CA GLY A 138 9.60 -10.36 -9.27
C GLY A 138 8.68 -9.25 -8.72
N LYS A 139 7.51 -9.62 -8.17
CA LYS A 139 6.58 -8.64 -7.59
C LYS A 139 7.16 -7.94 -6.37
N ASN A 140 7.86 -8.67 -5.50
CA ASN A 140 8.50 -8.09 -4.32
C ASN A 140 9.69 -7.17 -4.69
N LEU A 141 10.57 -7.62 -5.58
CA LEU A 141 11.71 -6.82 -6.06
C LEU A 141 11.26 -5.54 -6.76
N LEU A 142 10.22 -5.65 -7.57
CA LEU A 142 9.69 -4.52 -8.31
C LEU A 142 8.99 -3.52 -7.38
N TRP A 143 8.26 -4.00 -6.36
CA TRP A 143 7.69 -3.13 -5.35
C TRP A 143 8.77 -2.39 -4.55
N ILE A 144 9.80 -3.07 -4.03
CA ILE A 144 10.82 -2.40 -3.22
C ILE A 144 11.63 -1.38 -4.04
N TYR A 145 11.90 -1.68 -5.31
CA TYR A 145 12.53 -0.74 -6.24
C TYR A 145 11.73 0.57 -6.31
N HIS A 146 10.42 0.47 -6.58
CA HIS A 146 9.57 1.64 -6.71
C HIS A 146 9.37 2.35 -5.36
N ALA A 147 9.16 1.62 -4.26
CA ALA A 147 9.04 2.22 -2.93
C ALA A 147 10.24 3.09 -2.57
N HIS A 148 11.47 2.62 -2.84
CA HIS A 148 12.65 3.47 -2.66
C HIS A 148 12.72 4.59 -3.70
N LYS A 149 12.46 4.31 -4.97
CA LYS A 149 12.51 5.33 -6.03
C LYS A 149 11.59 6.52 -5.73
N GLU A 150 10.37 6.25 -5.26
CA GLU A 150 9.41 7.29 -4.89
C GLU A 150 9.82 8.01 -3.61
N GLN A 151 10.30 7.29 -2.59
CA GLN A 151 10.79 7.91 -1.35
C GLN A 151 12.00 8.83 -1.59
N ASN A 152 12.88 8.48 -2.54
CA ASN A 152 14.06 9.27 -2.89
C ASN A 152 13.71 10.65 -3.49
N LYS A 153 12.45 10.88 -3.88
CA LYS A 153 11.97 12.19 -4.34
C LYS A 153 11.84 13.20 -3.19
N PHE A 154 11.70 12.73 -1.94
CA PHE A 154 11.45 13.58 -0.77
C PHE A 154 12.61 13.61 0.22
N SER A 155 13.45 12.58 0.23
CA SER A 155 14.52 12.42 1.21
C SER A 155 15.76 11.84 0.56
N GLU A 156 16.94 12.30 0.98
CA GLU A 156 18.17 11.60 0.66
C GLU A 156 18.20 10.25 1.38
N THR A 157 18.43 9.17 0.64
CA THR A 157 18.39 7.81 1.17
C THR A 157 19.75 7.16 1.07
N GLN A 158 20.13 6.38 2.09
CA GLN A 158 21.39 5.63 2.07
C GLN A 158 21.44 4.56 0.97
N PHE A 159 20.29 4.02 0.56
CA PHE A 159 20.21 2.98 -0.46
C PHE A 159 19.71 3.56 -1.78
N SER A 160 20.42 3.29 -2.88
CA SER A 160 19.85 3.47 -4.21
C SER A 160 18.71 2.45 -4.43
N PRO A 161 17.72 2.74 -5.29
CA PRO A 161 16.62 1.80 -5.56
C PRO A 161 17.11 0.41 -6.01
N TRP A 162 18.13 0.38 -6.87
CA TRP A 162 18.79 -0.86 -7.29
C TRP A 162 19.56 -1.54 -6.17
N GLY A 163 20.27 -0.77 -5.33
CA GLY A 163 20.96 -1.30 -4.16
C GLY A 163 20.00 -1.98 -3.17
N ALA A 164 18.85 -1.35 -2.90
CA ALA A 164 17.79 -1.93 -2.08
C ALA A 164 17.25 -3.23 -2.70
N THR A 165 17.04 -3.24 -4.01
CA THR A 165 16.52 -4.42 -4.75
C THR A 165 17.48 -5.61 -4.67
N ILE A 166 18.79 -5.39 -4.90
CA ILE A 166 19.81 -6.45 -4.85
C ILE A 166 19.97 -7.00 -3.42
N CYS A 167 19.92 -6.12 -2.42
CA CYS A 167 20.12 -6.48 -1.02
C CYS A 167 18.84 -6.99 -0.33
N TYR A 168 17.69 -6.96 -0.99
CA TYR A 168 16.37 -7.30 -0.42
C TYR A 168 16.28 -8.72 0.16
N TYR A 169 16.95 -9.69 -0.46
CA TYR A 169 16.97 -11.08 0.03
C TYR A 169 18.18 -11.40 0.92
N LEU A 170 19.07 -10.43 1.17
CA LEU A 170 20.16 -10.61 2.11
C LEU A 170 19.63 -10.37 3.53
N PRO A 171 19.64 -11.36 4.44
CA PRO A 171 18.88 -11.29 5.70
C PRO A 171 19.12 -10.03 6.55
N ILE A 172 20.39 -9.64 6.72
CA ILE A 172 20.75 -8.47 7.53
C ILE A 172 20.48 -7.18 6.74
N ALA A 173 20.79 -7.13 5.45
CA ALA A 173 20.60 -5.93 4.65
C ALA A 173 19.11 -5.61 4.47
N ASN A 174 18.26 -6.64 4.34
CA ASN A 174 16.81 -6.54 4.26
C ASN A 174 16.22 -5.78 5.45
N TYR A 175 16.71 -6.03 6.68
CA TYR A 175 16.32 -5.25 7.85
C TYR A 175 16.62 -3.75 7.69
N PHE A 176 17.84 -3.42 7.26
CA PHE A 176 18.24 -2.02 7.08
C PHE A 176 17.47 -1.34 5.97
N ILE A 177 17.15 -2.04 4.87
CA ILE A 177 16.30 -1.53 3.79
C ILE A 177 14.95 -1.08 4.33
N PHE A 178 14.24 -1.96 5.05
CA PHE A 178 12.93 -1.61 5.63
C PHE A 178 13.02 -0.52 6.68
N LYS A 179 14.02 -0.59 7.56
CA LYS A 179 14.23 0.42 8.59
C LYS A 179 14.41 1.80 7.96
N THR A 180 15.35 1.93 7.01
CA THR A 180 15.63 3.19 6.33
C THR A 180 14.42 3.68 5.54
N LEU A 181 13.70 2.80 4.84
CA LEU A 181 12.47 3.18 4.13
C LEU A 181 11.42 3.77 5.07
N ILE A 182 11.15 3.11 6.19
CA ILE A 182 10.13 3.53 7.16
C ILE A 182 10.54 4.80 7.91
N ASP A 183 11.81 4.91 8.31
CA ASP A 183 12.32 6.11 8.98
C ASP A 183 12.21 7.33 8.05
N ASN A 184 12.59 7.18 6.78
CA ASN A 184 12.48 8.24 5.79
C ASN A 184 11.02 8.63 5.52
N GLN A 185 10.12 7.65 5.39
CA GLN A 185 8.68 7.91 5.26
C GLN A 185 8.14 8.67 6.47
N TYR A 186 8.55 8.28 7.68
CA TYR A 186 8.16 8.96 8.91
C TYR A 186 8.61 10.42 8.91
N ASP A 187 9.86 10.69 8.54
CA ASP A 187 10.41 12.05 8.47
C ASP A 187 9.73 12.90 7.40
N THR A 188 9.44 12.32 6.22
CA THR A 188 8.65 12.99 5.16
C THR A 188 7.24 13.32 5.63
N MET A 189 6.54 12.38 6.26
CA MET A 189 5.20 12.63 6.77
C MET A 189 5.19 13.67 7.88
N LYS A 190 6.19 13.64 8.77
CA LYS A 190 6.36 14.63 9.84
C LYS A 190 6.60 16.03 9.28
N SER A 191 7.42 16.18 8.24
CA SER A 191 7.67 17.49 7.61
C SER A 191 6.43 18.03 6.88
N MET A 192 5.55 17.14 6.40
CA MET A 192 4.26 17.50 5.81
C MET A 192 3.13 17.70 6.83
N GLY A 193 3.39 17.52 8.14
CA GLY A 193 2.37 17.61 9.19
C GLY A 193 1.36 16.45 9.21
N ILE A 194 1.66 15.34 8.52
CA ILE A 194 0.81 14.15 8.44
C ILE A 194 1.15 13.20 9.59
N LYS A 195 0.14 12.61 10.22
CA LYS A 195 0.34 11.58 11.24
C LYS A 195 0.80 10.27 10.60
N ALA A 196 2.10 9.96 10.70
CA ALA A 196 2.68 8.72 10.19
C ALA A 196 2.15 7.47 10.91
N GLN A 197 1.95 6.38 10.15
CA GLN A 197 1.77 5.06 10.74
C GLN A 197 3.15 4.56 11.20
N ALA A 198 3.38 4.66 12.51
CA ALA A 198 4.63 4.22 13.12
C ALA A 198 4.75 2.69 13.12
N VAL A 199 5.94 2.18 12.78
CA VAL A 199 6.26 0.77 12.99
C VAL A 199 6.75 0.58 14.42
N PRO A 200 6.16 -0.34 15.20
CA PRO A 200 6.65 -0.62 16.54
C PRO A 200 8.09 -1.12 16.49
N ASN A 201 8.98 -0.56 17.32
CA ASN A 201 10.39 -1.02 17.41
C ASN A 201 10.49 -2.53 17.61
N LYS A 202 9.59 -3.10 18.42
CA LYS A 202 9.49 -4.55 18.63
C LYS A 202 9.31 -5.32 17.32
N LEU A 203 8.53 -4.81 16.38
CA LEU A 203 8.27 -5.46 15.09
C LEU A 203 9.54 -5.52 14.24
N LEU A 204 10.30 -4.43 14.16
CA LEU A 204 11.59 -4.38 13.48
C LEU A 204 12.64 -5.28 14.16
N THR A 205 12.69 -5.31 15.50
CA THR A 205 13.57 -6.22 16.24
C THR A 205 13.25 -7.68 15.94
N TRP A 206 11.97 -8.08 15.99
CA TRP A 206 11.57 -9.44 15.62
C TRP A 206 11.93 -9.74 14.17
N PHE A 207 11.69 -8.80 13.26
CA PHE A 207 12.04 -8.98 11.85
C PHE A 207 13.53 -9.26 11.66
N LEU A 208 14.42 -8.53 12.34
CA LEU A 208 15.86 -8.79 12.32
C LEU A 208 16.19 -10.19 12.87
N LEU A 209 15.65 -10.53 14.04
CA LEU A 209 15.89 -11.81 14.69
C LEU A 209 15.48 -12.99 13.80
N PHE A 210 14.29 -12.93 13.20
CA PHE A 210 13.80 -13.99 12.31
C PHE A 210 14.53 -14.02 10.97
N ASN A 211 14.97 -12.88 10.42
CA ASN A 211 15.84 -12.87 9.25
C ASN A 211 17.16 -13.59 9.52
N ILE A 212 17.77 -13.44 10.70
CA ILE A 212 19.02 -14.13 11.06
C ILE A 212 18.76 -15.61 11.42
N ALA A 213 17.71 -15.90 12.17
CA ALA A 213 17.41 -17.26 12.61
C ALA A 213 17.07 -18.20 11.45
N THR A 214 16.27 -17.74 10.48
CA THR A 214 15.82 -18.55 9.34
C THR A 214 16.98 -19.22 8.56
N PRO A 215 18.01 -18.51 8.07
CA PRO A 215 19.13 -19.13 7.35
C PRO A 215 19.97 -20.07 8.24
N ILE A 216 20.10 -19.78 9.54
CA ILE A 216 20.79 -20.67 10.49
C ILE A 216 20.03 -22.00 10.59
N PHE A 217 18.72 -21.96 10.79
CA PHE A 217 17.90 -23.18 10.86
C PHE A 217 17.83 -23.92 9.52
N ASN A 218 17.81 -23.21 8.38
CA ASN A 218 17.90 -23.82 7.06
C ASN A 218 19.23 -24.55 6.86
N TYR A 219 20.34 -23.95 7.28
CA TYR A 219 21.66 -24.59 7.24
C TYR A 219 21.72 -25.83 8.13
N ILE A 220 21.17 -25.77 9.35
CA ILE A 220 21.10 -26.93 10.26
C ILE A 220 20.23 -28.02 9.63
N CYS A 221 19.11 -27.67 9.01
CA CYS A 221 18.22 -28.61 8.32
C CYS A 221 18.91 -29.30 7.13
N LEU A 222 19.72 -28.55 6.36
CA LEU A 222 20.51 -29.10 5.25
C LEU A 222 21.57 -30.09 5.75
N ARG A 223 22.22 -29.78 6.87
CA ARG A 223 23.30 -30.61 7.44
C ARG A 223 22.76 -31.87 8.10
N ASN A 224 21.68 -31.73 8.87
CA ASN A 224 21.09 -32.79 9.67
C ASN A 224 19.60 -32.85 9.32
N PHE A 225 19.24 -33.64 8.31
CA PHE A 225 17.84 -33.79 7.90
C PHE A 225 17.04 -34.43 9.04
N ASN A 226 16.37 -33.59 9.82
CA ASN A 226 15.64 -33.98 11.02
C ASN A 226 14.27 -33.31 11.01
N THR A 227 13.20 -34.10 11.07
CA THR A 227 11.82 -33.63 10.92
C THR A 227 11.43 -32.49 11.89
N PRO A 228 11.80 -32.51 13.19
CA PRO A 228 11.54 -31.40 14.09
C PRO A 228 12.29 -30.12 13.71
N VAL A 229 13.52 -30.23 13.19
CA VAL A 229 14.30 -29.07 12.73
C VAL A 229 13.65 -28.46 11.48
N LEU A 230 13.22 -29.29 10.54
CA LEU A 230 12.46 -28.87 9.35
C LEU A 230 11.18 -28.13 9.78
N PHE A 231 10.42 -28.70 10.71
CA PHE A 231 9.20 -28.08 11.23
C PHE A 231 9.47 -26.71 11.86
N ILE A 232 10.51 -26.59 12.70
CA ILE A 232 10.90 -25.31 13.30
C ILE A 232 11.30 -24.31 12.22
N SER A 233 12.11 -24.71 11.23
CA SER A 233 12.47 -23.86 10.09
C SER A 233 11.23 -23.34 9.35
N THR A 234 10.26 -24.20 9.05
CA THR A 234 9.00 -23.81 8.39
C THR A 234 8.21 -22.80 9.23
N VAL A 235 8.14 -23.00 10.55
CA VAL A 235 7.47 -22.06 11.47
C VAL A 235 8.19 -20.71 11.49
N LEU A 236 9.52 -20.70 11.58
CA LEU A 236 10.32 -19.46 11.53
C LEU A 236 10.09 -18.70 10.22
N TRP A 237 10.08 -19.42 9.10
CA TRP A 237 9.78 -18.84 7.79
C TRP A 237 8.39 -18.21 7.76
N PHE A 238 7.37 -18.90 8.27
CA PHE A 238 5.99 -18.38 8.33
C PHE A 238 5.88 -17.11 9.17
N ILE A 239 6.53 -17.08 10.34
CA ILE A 239 6.58 -15.89 11.20
C ILE A 239 7.27 -14.74 10.44
N LEU A 240 8.40 -15.00 9.80
CA LEU A 240 9.11 -14.01 9.00
C LEU A 240 8.23 -13.44 7.89
N THR A 241 7.50 -14.29 7.16
CA THR A 241 6.56 -13.86 6.10
C THR A 241 5.44 -12.97 6.64
N ILE A 242 4.89 -13.29 7.82
CA ILE A 242 3.87 -12.44 8.47
C ILE A 242 4.44 -11.07 8.82
N LEU A 243 5.64 -11.01 9.39
CA LEU A 243 6.32 -9.76 9.70
C LEU A 243 6.57 -8.95 8.42
N TYR A 244 6.97 -9.62 7.35
CA TYR A 244 7.12 -9.04 6.02
C TYR A 244 5.84 -8.35 5.53
N ILE A 245 4.72 -9.07 5.56
CA ILE A 245 3.41 -8.52 5.14
C ILE A 245 3.05 -7.30 5.98
N LYS A 246 3.32 -7.32 7.30
CA LYS A 246 3.04 -6.17 8.16
C LYS A 246 3.90 -4.95 7.79
N LEU A 247 5.19 -5.15 7.51
CA LEU A 247 6.09 -4.08 7.08
C LEU A 247 5.66 -3.47 5.74
N ILE A 248 5.39 -4.31 4.73
CA ILE A 248 4.90 -3.83 3.42
C ILE A 248 3.61 -3.03 3.60
N ARG A 249 2.65 -3.52 4.41
CA ARG A 249 1.39 -2.80 4.65
C ARG A 249 1.60 -1.41 5.23
N VAL A 250 2.45 -1.28 6.24
CA VAL A 250 2.74 0.03 6.84
C VAL A 250 3.42 0.95 5.83
N ALA A 251 4.42 0.43 5.10
CA ALA A 251 5.11 1.22 4.08
C ALA A 251 4.17 1.71 2.98
N THR A 252 3.28 0.84 2.48
CA THR A 252 2.26 1.19 1.49
C THR A 252 1.21 2.17 2.03
N ALA A 253 0.81 2.05 3.29
CA ALA A 253 -0.16 2.97 3.90
C ALA A 253 0.43 4.36 4.11
N ASN A 254 1.69 4.44 4.55
CA ASN A 254 2.41 5.72 4.67
C ASN A 254 2.57 6.40 3.31
N GLU A 255 2.91 5.64 2.27
CA GLU A 255 3.03 6.16 0.92
C GLU A 255 1.69 6.68 0.38
N GLN A 256 0.59 5.94 0.58
CA GLN A 256 -0.75 6.42 0.24
C GLN A 256 -1.07 7.74 0.97
N ALA A 257 -0.75 7.84 2.26
CA ALA A 257 -1.04 9.05 3.02
C ALA A 257 -0.23 10.28 2.54
N VAL A 258 1.03 10.07 2.10
CA VAL A 258 1.82 11.13 1.45
C VAL A 258 1.17 11.55 0.13
N HIS A 259 0.71 10.58 -0.67
CA HIS A 259 0.02 10.85 -1.92
C HIS A 259 -1.24 11.69 -1.70
N ASP A 260 -2.12 11.25 -0.80
CA ASP A 260 -3.39 11.93 -0.52
C ASP A 260 -3.15 13.37 -0.03
N GLN A 261 -2.10 13.62 0.76
CA GLN A 261 -1.76 14.97 1.21
C GLN A 261 -1.23 15.86 0.07
N LEU A 262 -0.40 15.30 -0.82
CA LEU A 262 0.12 16.05 -1.97
C LEU A 262 -1.00 16.44 -2.94
N GLU A 263 -1.97 15.55 -3.14
CA GLU A 263 -3.18 15.82 -3.92
C GLU A 263 -3.98 16.97 -3.28
N ASN A 264 -4.30 16.87 -1.98
CA ASN A 264 -5.04 17.90 -1.24
C ASN A 264 -4.34 19.27 -1.27
N ASN A 265 -3.02 19.31 -1.06
CA ASN A 265 -2.25 20.57 -1.09
C ASN A 265 -2.29 21.23 -2.48
N ARG A 266 -2.27 20.44 -3.57
CA ARG A 266 -2.37 20.97 -4.94
C ARG A 266 -3.77 21.51 -5.23
N ILE A 267 -4.81 20.78 -4.84
CA ILE A 267 -6.20 21.22 -4.99
C ILE A 267 -6.42 22.55 -4.25
N ASN A 268 -5.99 22.64 -2.98
CA ASN A 268 -6.14 23.86 -2.19
C ASN A 268 -5.42 25.05 -2.81
N LYS A 269 -4.17 24.88 -3.27
CA LYS A 269 -3.43 25.94 -3.95
C LYS A 269 -4.16 26.44 -5.20
N LYS A 270 -4.84 25.56 -5.94
CA LYS A 270 -5.61 25.95 -7.12
C LYS A 270 -6.90 26.67 -6.80
N VAL A 271 -7.58 26.24 -5.74
CA VAL A 271 -8.74 26.96 -5.21
C VAL A 271 -8.33 28.40 -4.87
N GLU A 272 -7.20 28.58 -4.19
CA GLU A 272 -6.66 29.92 -3.87
C GLU A 272 -6.32 30.73 -5.14
N GLU A 273 -5.69 30.13 -6.14
CA GLU A 273 -5.38 30.80 -7.42
C GLU A 273 -6.66 31.25 -8.16
N ILE A 274 -7.71 30.43 -8.16
CA ILE A 274 -8.99 30.76 -8.81
C ILE A 274 -9.74 31.84 -8.04
N ILE A 275 -9.75 31.80 -6.71
CA ILE A 275 -10.34 32.86 -5.87
C ILE A 275 -9.61 34.18 -6.16
N ALA A 276 -8.29 34.17 -6.17
CA ALA A 276 -7.49 35.37 -6.49
C ALA A 276 -7.79 35.93 -7.90
N GLN A 277 -7.98 35.06 -8.90
CA GLN A 277 -8.36 35.50 -10.25
C GLN A 277 -9.77 36.10 -10.29
N ARG A 278 -10.72 35.53 -9.55
CA ARG A 278 -12.08 36.06 -9.46
C ARG A 278 -12.09 37.43 -8.78
N ASP A 279 -11.33 37.60 -7.71
CA ASP A 279 -11.21 38.88 -6.99
C ASP A 279 -10.63 39.97 -7.89
N VAL A 280 -9.59 39.66 -8.69
CA VAL A 280 -9.01 40.59 -9.68
C VAL A 280 -10.03 40.95 -10.77
N ASN A 281 -10.80 39.98 -11.26
CA ASN A 281 -11.81 40.23 -12.29
C ASN A 281 -12.98 41.07 -11.77
N GLN A 282 -13.40 40.87 -10.52
CA GLN A 282 -14.42 41.70 -9.88
C GLN A 282 -13.95 43.15 -9.70
N GLN A 283 -12.72 43.36 -9.22
CA GLN A 283 -12.12 44.69 -9.09
C GLN A 283 -12.02 45.42 -10.45
N ASN A 284 -11.66 44.71 -11.51
CA ASN A 284 -11.62 45.28 -12.85
C ASN A 284 -13.02 45.66 -13.37
N THR A 285 -14.05 44.88 -13.02
CA THR A 285 -15.44 45.14 -13.42
C THR A 285 -16.00 46.37 -12.69
N GLU A 286 -15.68 46.55 -11.41
CA GLU A 286 -16.11 47.73 -10.62
C GLU A 286 -15.45 49.05 -11.07
N GLN A 287 -14.34 49.00 -11.82
CA GLN A 287 -13.64 50.17 -12.33
C GLN A 287 -14.09 50.62 -13.73
N THR A 288 -15.01 49.87 -14.38
CA THR A 288 -15.52 50.16 -15.74
C THR A 288 -16.93 50.72 -15.69
#